data_AF-A0A2K2HBR2-F1
#
_entry.id   AF-A0A2K2HBR2-F1
#
_cell.length_a   1.000
_cell.length_b   1.000
_cell.length_c   1.000
_cell.angle_alpha   90.00
_cell.angle_beta   90.00
_cell.angle_gamma   90.00
#
_symmetry.space_group_name_H-M   'P 1'
#
loop_
_entity.id
_entity.type
_entity.pdbx_description
1 polymer ?
#
loop_
_entity_poly.entity_id
_entity_poly.type
_entity_poly.pdbx_seq_one_letter_code
_entity_poly.pdbx_strand_id
1 'polypeptide(L)'
;MKRRILLLLCLFLGVAGSARAVPEIVSLRVADVTPTSLSLVWMTNVPADPDVEIYADPGMAEPLNEQIRVQPYGAVPGMVAAAAKAKGIFLVRLLGLRPDTSYYLRAVTRESGVTDSVAYSDLLEVRTAATVLPYRRTSDGTLVPTANDLLSFRVYIRPAERTASLSGLGDLLLLENESGHAPIAAFVGEGVTSPEGVVDLNNLYGLDLQSLFFSGGEKVTLRVYRGNTLSVLTHLRRLPVPGGLLQVAAAQRGFNAADLNLDGQVDYQDFVLFKERFDLGANDGAYNPDYDFVVMAAGEISAEDRVDVKDFAWFAGQYGKAE
;
A
#
# COMPACT_ATOMS: atom_id res chain seq x y z
N MET A 1 42.85 -11.50 44.29
CA MET A 1 42.99 -10.87 42.96
C MET A 1 41.77 -11.06 42.04
N LYS A 2 41.07 -12.20 42.05
CA LYS A 2 39.91 -12.47 41.16
C LYS A 2 38.63 -11.65 41.41
N ARG A 3 38.40 -11.10 42.61
CA ARG A 3 37.22 -10.26 42.93
C ARG A 3 37.29 -8.81 42.42
N ARG A 4 38.48 -8.29 42.06
CA ARG A 4 38.64 -6.91 41.57
C ARG A 4 38.42 -6.78 40.05
N ILE A 5 38.47 -7.89 39.31
CA ILE A 5 38.25 -7.92 37.85
C ILE A 5 36.74 -7.88 37.52
N LEU A 6 35.87 -8.44 38.38
CA LEU A 6 34.43 -8.45 38.17
C LEU A 6 33.79 -7.04 38.30
N LEU A 7 34.35 -6.18 39.15
CA LEU A 7 33.83 -4.84 39.40
C LEU A 7 34.17 -3.84 38.27
N LEU A 8 35.26 -4.08 37.54
CA LEU A 8 35.64 -3.29 36.36
C LEU A 8 34.78 -3.65 35.13
N LEU A 9 34.32 -4.90 35.02
CA LEU A 9 33.45 -5.34 33.92
C LEU A 9 32.02 -4.76 34.03
N CYS A 10 31.49 -4.62 35.26
CA CYS A 10 30.18 -3.97 35.48
C CYS A 10 30.22 -2.45 35.23
N LEU A 11 31.39 -1.80 35.37
CA LEU A 11 31.53 -0.36 35.11
C LEU A 11 31.54 -0.04 33.59
N PHE A 12 31.98 -0.98 32.75
CA PHE A 12 31.97 -0.81 31.28
C PHE A 12 30.61 -1.10 30.63
N LEU A 13 29.70 -1.81 31.31
CA LEU A 13 28.32 -2.03 30.84
C LEU A 13 27.37 -0.86 31.18
N GLY A 14 27.80 0.08 32.03
CA GLY A 14 27.00 1.27 32.42
C GLY A 14 27.04 2.43 31.43
N VAL A 15 27.82 2.33 30.34
CA VAL A 15 27.96 3.37 29.30
C VAL A 15 27.54 2.85 27.93
N ALA A 16 26.71 1.80 27.87
CA ALA A 16 25.85 1.59 26.71
C ALA A 16 24.83 2.73 26.71
N GLY A 17 25.26 3.90 26.24
CA GLY A 17 24.40 5.05 26.03
C GLY A 17 23.20 4.58 25.24
N SER A 18 22.02 5.02 25.67
CA SER A 18 20.78 4.80 24.93
C SER A 18 20.98 5.35 23.53
N ALA A 19 21.38 4.50 22.59
CA ALA A 19 21.35 4.82 21.19
C ALA A 19 19.88 5.13 20.93
N ARG A 20 19.57 6.42 20.74
CA ARG A 20 18.21 6.85 20.44
C ARG A 20 17.85 6.19 19.13
N ALA A 21 16.84 5.32 19.17
CA ALA A 21 16.39 4.60 17.99
C ALA A 21 15.79 5.63 17.02
N VAL A 22 16.45 5.85 15.89
CA VAL A 22 15.94 6.67 14.80
C VAL A 22 14.85 5.85 14.09
N PRO A 23 13.70 6.44 13.71
CA PRO A 23 12.68 5.75 12.93
C PRO A 23 13.28 5.12 11.67
N GLU A 24 12.97 3.85 11.44
CA GLU A 24 13.36 3.17 10.21
C GLU A 24 12.31 3.44 9.14
N ILE A 25 12.69 4.08 8.02
CA ILE A 25 11.79 4.31 6.89
C ILE A 25 11.82 3.08 5.97
N VAL A 26 10.67 2.45 5.75
CA VAL A 26 10.53 1.32 4.83
C VAL A 26 9.37 1.53 3.86
N SER A 27 9.42 0.83 2.72
CA SER A 27 8.36 0.88 1.70
C SER A 27 8.02 2.29 1.20
N LEU A 28 9.02 3.17 1.12
CA LEU A 28 8.85 4.52 0.59
C LEU A 28 8.49 4.49 -0.88
N ARG A 29 7.39 5.15 -1.25
CA ARG A 29 6.92 5.23 -2.63
C ARG A 29 6.10 6.50 -2.89
N VAL A 30 6.02 6.86 -4.16
CA VAL A 30 5.11 7.89 -4.66
C VAL A 30 3.76 7.25 -5.03
N ALA A 31 2.67 7.95 -4.75
CA ALA A 31 1.29 7.58 -5.10
C ALA A 31 0.47 8.83 -5.51
N ASP A 32 -0.76 8.62 -5.97
CA ASP A 32 -1.76 9.66 -6.27
C ASP A 32 -1.25 10.79 -7.18
N VAL A 33 -0.42 10.45 -8.16
CA VAL A 33 0.22 11.43 -9.04
C VAL A 33 -0.81 12.00 -10.02
N THR A 34 -1.20 13.25 -9.79
CA THR A 34 -2.06 14.05 -10.66
C THR A 34 -1.26 15.20 -11.28
N PRO A 35 -1.86 16.02 -12.16
CA PRO A 35 -1.16 17.17 -12.72
C PRO A 35 -0.79 18.24 -11.68
N THR A 36 -1.48 18.29 -10.54
CA THR A 36 -1.30 19.38 -9.55
C THR A 36 -1.03 18.89 -8.13
N SER A 37 -0.99 17.58 -7.93
CA SER A 37 -0.69 16.96 -6.64
C SER A 37 -0.03 15.61 -6.78
N LEU A 38 0.64 15.17 -5.74
CA LEU A 38 1.03 13.77 -5.55
C LEU A 38 1.04 13.45 -4.06
N SER A 39 1.15 12.18 -3.73
CA SER A 39 1.36 11.69 -2.36
C SER A 39 2.70 10.97 -2.26
N LEU A 40 3.37 11.13 -1.12
CA LEU A 40 4.47 10.25 -0.72
C LEU A 40 3.97 9.35 0.41
N VAL A 41 4.17 8.04 0.30
CA VAL A 41 3.71 7.04 1.26
C VAL A 41 4.88 6.19 1.76
N TRP A 42 4.88 5.85 3.06
CA TRP A 42 5.89 5.00 3.66
C TRP A 42 5.43 4.44 5.01
N MET A 43 6.20 3.52 5.57
CA MET A 43 6.00 3.00 6.92
C MET A 43 7.23 3.21 7.80
N THR A 44 7.03 3.16 9.11
CA THR A 44 8.08 3.20 10.13
C THR A 44 7.85 2.22 11.27
N ASN A 45 8.94 1.80 11.90
CA ASN A 45 8.91 0.86 13.02
C ASN A 45 8.35 1.45 14.33
N VAL A 46 8.20 2.77 14.40
CA VAL A 46 7.66 3.51 15.55
C VAL A 46 6.66 4.57 15.11
N PRO A 47 5.68 4.96 15.95
CA PRO A 47 4.85 6.14 15.70
C PRO A 47 5.72 7.40 15.57
N ALA A 48 5.47 8.20 14.55
CA ALA A 48 6.29 9.36 14.22
C ALA A 48 5.46 10.46 13.52
N ASP A 49 6.07 11.62 13.35
CA ASP A 49 5.56 12.76 12.61
C ASP A 49 6.16 12.77 11.19
N PRO A 50 5.31 12.67 10.15
CA PRO A 50 5.77 12.66 8.77
C PRO A 50 5.89 14.08 8.20
N ASP A 51 6.85 14.25 7.31
CA ASP A 51 7.12 15.48 6.58
C ASP A 51 7.82 15.13 5.25
N VAL A 52 7.90 16.09 4.33
CA VAL A 52 8.52 15.90 3.02
C VAL A 52 9.33 17.12 2.65
N GLU A 53 10.55 16.89 2.20
CA GLU A 53 11.34 17.91 1.52
C GLU A 53 11.22 17.73 0.00
N ILE A 54 11.05 18.84 -0.70
CA ILE A 54 10.81 18.88 -2.14
C ILE A 54 11.74 19.90 -2.80
N TYR A 55 12.34 19.51 -3.91
CA TYR A 55 13.34 20.27 -4.63
C TYR A 55 13.03 20.31 -6.14
N ALA A 56 13.48 21.38 -6.80
CA ALA A 56 13.40 21.51 -8.26
C ALA A 56 14.52 20.75 -9.00
N ASP A 57 15.59 20.40 -8.29
CA ASP A 57 16.81 19.81 -8.85
C ASP A 57 17.31 18.59 -8.04
N PRO A 58 18.05 17.66 -8.67
CA PRO A 58 18.58 16.47 -7.98
C PRO A 58 19.69 16.79 -6.97
N GLY A 59 20.30 17.98 -7.04
CA GLY A 59 21.33 18.45 -6.13
C GLY A 59 20.79 19.07 -4.84
N MET A 60 19.46 19.15 -4.70
CA MET A 60 18.77 19.76 -3.55
C MET A 60 19.15 21.24 -3.33
N ALA A 61 19.53 21.96 -4.40
CA ALA A 61 19.95 23.36 -4.33
C ALA A 61 18.76 24.33 -4.29
N GLU A 62 17.62 23.94 -4.86
CA GLU A 62 16.41 24.77 -5.00
C GLU A 62 15.23 24.14 -4.23
N PRO A 63 15.10 24.40 -2.92
CA PRO A 63 13.97 23.89 -2.12
C PRO A 63 12.66 24.60 -2.49
N LEU A 64 11.56 23.84 -2.49
CA LEU A 64 10.23 24.29 -2.88
C LEU A 64 9.19 24.23 -1.73
N ASN A 65 9.61 23.90 -0.51
CA ASN A 65 8.73 23.72 0.66
C ASN A 65 7.87 24.95 1.02
N GLU A 66 8.29 26.16 0.63
CA GLU A 66 7.51 27.39 0.83
C GLU A 66 6.46 27.64 -0.26
N GLN A 67 6.64 27.03 -1.44
CA GLN A 67 5.78 27.21 -2.62
C GLN A 67 4.73 26.10 -2.73
N ILE A 68 5.05 24.93 -2.21
CA ILE A 68 4.25 23.71 -2.33
C ILE A 68 3.66 23.40 -0.97
N ARG A 69 2.34 23.23 -0.92
CA ARG A 69 1.65 22.93 0.33
C ARG A 69 1.85 21.45 0.67
N VAL A 70 2.56 21.19 1.77
CA VAL A 70 2.74 19.86 2.37
C VAL A 70 1.60 19.58 3.35
N GLN A 71 0.86 18.49 3.13
CA GLN A 71 -0.29 18.11 3.96
C GLN A 71 -0.17 16.66 4.45
N PRO A 72 0.33 16.45 5.68
CA PRO A 72 0.29 15.14 6.34
C PRO A 72 -1.12 14.57 6.41
N TYR A 73 -1.25 13.30 6.04
CA TYR A 73 -2.51 12.53 5.95
C TYR A 73 -3.56 13.13 5.00
N GLY A 74 -3.20 14.10 4.15
CA GLY A 74 -4.16 14.71 3.23
C GLY A 74 -5.40 15.27 3.94
N ALA A 75 -6.58 14.98 3.39
CA ALA A 75 -7.87 15.46 3.91
C ALA A 75 -8.62 14.39 4.72
N VAL A 76 -7.95 13.33 5.18
CA VAL A 76 -8.63 12.21 5.84
C VAL A 76 -9.17 12.59 7.23
N PRO A 77 -10.22 11.89 7.73
CA PRO A 77 -10.73 12.12 9.07
C PRO A 77 -9.66 11.95 10.15
N GLY A 78 -9.69 12.81 11.18
CA GLY A 78 -8.66 12.82 12.24
C GLY A 78 -8.47 11.49 12.96
N MET A 79 -9.53 10.68 13.10
CA MET A 79 -9.43 9.33 13.69
C MET A 79 -8.65 8.33 12.81
N VAL A 80 -8.78 8.44 11.48
CA VAL A 80 -8.03 7.61 10.52
C VAL A 80 -6.56 8.01 10.54
N ALA A 81 -6.28 9.31 10.48
CA ALA A 81 -4.93 9.86 10.57
C ALA A 81 -4.24 9.45 11.88
N ALA A 82 -4.94 9.54 13.02
CA ALA A 82 -4.40 9.12 14.31
C ALA A 82 -4.10 7.61 14.37
N ALA A 83 -4.98 6.77 13.79
CA ALA A 83 -4.77 5.33 13.73
C ALA A 83 -3.58 4.96 12.83
N ALA A 84 -3.46 5.59 11.65
CA ALA A 84 -2.33 5.43 10.75
C ALA A 84 -1.01 5.87 11.41
N LYS A 85 -1.01 7.03 12.10
CA LYS A 85 0.15 7.51 12.86
C LYS A 85 0.60 6.53 13.94
N ALA A 86 -0.35 6.02 14.73
CA ALA A 86 -0.05 5.05 15.79
C ALA A 86 0.52 3.72 15.23
N LYS A 87 0.23 3.43 13.96
CA LYS A 87 0.73 2.28 13.20
C LYS A 87 2.08 2.53 12.52
N GLY A 88 2.58 3.76 12.52
CA GLY A 88 3.76 4.16 11.75
C GLY A 88 3.49 4.15 10.24
N ILE A 89 2.26 4.38 9.78
CA ILE A 89 1.92 4.47 8.36
C ILE A 89 1.70 5.93 8.00
N PHE A 90 2.33 6.37 6.92
CA PHE A 90 2.30 7.76 6.49
C PHE A 90 1.87 7.90 5.04
N LEU A 91 1.10 8.95 4.81
CA LEU A 91 0.78 9.50 3.50
C LEU A 91 0.91 11.02 3.65
N VAL A 92 1.76 11.66 2.86
CA VAL A 92 1.89 13.11 2.83
C VAL A 92 1.55 13.60 1.44
N ARG A 93 0.51 14.43 1.34
CA ARG A 93 0.05 14.99 0.07
C ARG A 93 0.74 16.32 -0.21
N LEU A 94 1.33 16.44 -1.39
CA LEU A 94 1.90 17.68 -1.92
C LEU A 94 0.89 18.31 -2.87
N LEU A 95 0.58 19.59 -2.69
CA LEU A 95 -0.41 20.34 -3.45
C LEU A 95 0.22 21.59 -4.09
N GLY A 96 -0.30 21.98 -5.26
CA GLY A 96 0.17 23.16 -5.98
C GLY A 96 1.33 22.87 -6.94
N LEU A 97 1.47 21.61 -7.36
CA LEU A 97 2.46 21.21 -8.36
C LEU A 97 2.05 21.69 -9.76
N ARG A 98 3.03 21.76 -10.65
CA ARG A 98 2.80 22.04 -12.07
C ARG A 98 2.62 20.73 -12.84
N PRO A 99 1.74 20.69 -13.86
CA PRO A 99 1.62 19.53 -14.74
C PRO A 99 2.93 19.22 -15.47
N ASP A 100 3.12 17.95 -15.81
CA ASP A 100 4.24 17.47 -16.62
C ASP A 100 5.63 17.96 -16.15
N THR A 101 5.84 18.02 -14.83
CA THR A 101 7.03 18.60 -14.21
C THR A 101 7.71 17.59 -13.30
N SER A 102 9.04 17.43 -13.44
CA SER A 102 9.85 16.61 -12.53
C SER A 102 10.13 17.33 -11.21
N TYR A 103 10.05 16.60 -10.11
CA TYR A 103 10.35 17.03 -8.75
C TYR A 103 11.23 15.98 -8.07
N TYR A 104 12.04 16.43 -7.11
CA TYR A 104 12.91 15.57 -6.32
C TYR A 104 12.50 15.63 -4.85
N LEU A 105 12.15 14.48 -4.27
CA LEU A 105 11.47 14.36 -2.98
C LEU A 105 12.25 13.46 -2.04
N ARG A 106 12.22 13.75 -0.73
CA ARG A 106 12.57 12.75 0.28
C ARG A 106 11.63 12.83 1.47
N ALA A 107 11.34 11.66 2.05
CA ALA A 107 10.58 11.59 3.30
C ALA A 107 11.46 12.05 4.46
N VAL A 108 10.85 12.83 5.36
CA VAL A 108 11.42 13.21 6.63
C VAL A 108 10.51 12.68 7.72
N THR A 109 11.07 11.88 8.64
CA THR A 109 10.31 11.28 9.73
C THR A 109 10.92 11.68 11.05
N ARG A 110 10.10 12.16 11.98
CA ARG A 110 10.54 12.53 13.33
C ARG A 110 9.78 11.77 14.40
N GLU A 111 10.48 11.07 15.29
CA GLU A 111 9.78 10.36 16.37
C GLU A 111 9.03 11.36 17.25
N SER A 112 7.76 11.08 17.54
CA SER A 112 6.92 12.02 18.27
C SER A 112 7.43 12.23 19.70
N GLY A 113 7.76 13.49 20.03
CA GLY A 113 8.26 13.87 21.35
C GLY A 113 9.78 13.72 21.54
N VAL A 114 10.55 13.36 20.49
CA VAL A 114 12.01 13.24 20.57
C VAL A 114 12.68 14.22 19.61
N THR A 115 13.22 15.32 20.14
CA THR A 115 13.73 16.46 19.35
C THR A 115 14.83 16.11 18.36
N ASP A 116 15.69 15.14 18.68
CA ASP A 116 16.86 14.78 17.85
C ASP A 116 16.63 13.52 17.01
N SER A 117 15.40 13.00 16.96
CA SER A 117 15.07 11.79 16.21
C SER A 117 14.58 12.21 14.83
N VAL A 118 15.47 12.22 13.84
CA VAL A 118 15.14 12.54 12.44
C VAL A 118 15.72 11.47 11.52
N ALA A 119 14.85 10.87 10.72
CA ALA A 119 15.21 9.96 9.65
C ALA A 119 14.91 10.60 8.29
N TYR A 120 15.82 10.42 7.34
CA TYR A 120 15.66 10.83 5.95
C TYR A 120 15.68 9.59 5.07
N SER A 121 14.84 9.59 4.05
CA SER A 121 14.96 8.61 2.98
C SER A 121 15.98 9.01 1.93
N ASP A 122 16.23 8.09 1.00
CA ASP A 122 16.82 8.42 -0.29
C ASP A 122 15.94 9.43 -1.06
N LEU A 123 16.58 10.17 -1.97
CA LEU A 123 15.92 11.12 -2.86
C LEU A 123 15.23 10.36 -4.00
N LEU A 124 13.97 10.69 -4.25
CA LEU A 124 13.14 10.13 -5.32
C LEU A 124 12.86 11.20 -6.38
N GLU A 125 13.03 10.83 -7.64
CA GLU A 125 12.52 11.63 -8.76
C GLU A 125 11.08 11.21 -9.09
N VAL A 126 10.21 12.19 -9.31
CA VAL A 126 8.84 11.97 -9.77
C VAL A 126 8.45 13.02 -10.79
N ARG A 127 7.74 12.61 -11.84
CA ARG A 127 7.10 13.51 -12.80
C ARG A 127 5.60 13.58 -12.55
N THR A 128 5.01 14.76 -12.50
CA THR A 128 3.54 14.90 -12.39
C THR A 128 2.85 14.46 -13.67
N ALA A 129 1.57 14.10 -13.56
CA ALA A 129 0.78 13.82 -14.75
C ALA A 129 0.65 15.09 -15.63
N ALA A 130 0.42 14.90 -16.93
CA ALA A 130 0.40 16.00 -17.88
C ALA A 130 -1.00 16.59 -18.04
N THR A 131 -2.03 15.75 -18.17
CA THR A 131 -3.37 16.24 -18.54
C THR A 131 -4.48 15.32 -18.04
N VAL A 132 -5.57 15.92 -17.55
CA VAL A 132 -6.84 15.22 -17.29
C VAL A 132 -7.63 15.17 -18.58
N LEU A 133 -8.07 13.98 -19.00
CA LEU A 133 -8.97 13.83 -20.14
C LEU A 133 -10.41 13.69 -19.65
N PRO A 134 -11.25 14.74 -19.71
CA PRO A 134 -12.62 14.68 -19.22
C PRO A 134 -13.53 13.80 -20.10
N TYR A 135 -13.13 13.56 -21.35
CA TYR A 135 -13.86 12.74 -22.31
C TYR A 135 -12.90 11.81 -23.06
N ARG A 136 -13.41 10.65 -23.46
CA ARG A 136 -12.75 9.71 -24.36
C ARG A 136 -13.59 9.47 -25.59
N ARG A 137 -12.93 9.12 -26.70
CA ARG A 137 -13.60 8.75 -27.95
C ARG A 137 -13.78 7.24 -28.01
N THR A 138 -15.01 6.76 -28.20
CA THR A 138 -15.33 5.34 -28.43
C THR A 138 -15.03 4.92 -29.87
N SER A 139 -15.10 3.62 -30.16
CA SER A 139 -14.78 3.07 -31.48
C SER A 139 -15.72 3.54 -32.61
N ASP A 140 -16.95 3.91 -32.28
CA ASP A 140 -17.92 4.54 -33.19
C ASP A 140 -17.71 6.07 -33.34
N GLY A 141 -16.72 6.63 -32.66
CA GLY A 141 -16.39 8.05 -32.69
C GLY A 141 -17.15 8.91 -31.68
N THR A 142 -18.05 8.35 -30.87
CA THR A 142 -18.80 9.07 -29.84
C THR A 142 -17.88 9.55 -28.71
N LEU A 143 -18.12 10.76 -28.19
CA LEU A 143 -17.43 11.24 -26.99
C LEU A 143 -18.24 10.84 -25.75
N VAL A 144 -17.60 10.10 -24.85
CA VAL A 144 -18.18 9.73 -23.56
C VAL A 144 -17.34 10.30 -22.42
N PRO A 145 -17.94 10.70 -21.28
CA PRO A 145 -17.17 11.12 -20.12
C PRO A 145 -16.15 10.06 -19.71
N THR A 146 -14.95 10.50 -19.34
CA THR A 146 -13.97 9.62 -18.70
C THR A 146 -14.38 9.50 -17.24
N ALA A 147 -14.92 8.35 -16.87
CA ALA A 147 -15.25 8.01 -15.49
C ALA A 147 -14.90 6.55 -15.27
N ASN A 148 -14.02 6.30 -14.31
CA ASN A 148 -13.80 4.99 -13.73
C ASN A 148 -14.62 4.87 -12.44
N ASP A 149 -14.96 3.64 -12.08
CA ASP A 149 -15.61 3.35 -10.80
C ASP A 149 -14.64 3.55 -9.63
N LEU A 150 -15.18 3.68 -8.43
CA LEU A 150 -14.43 3.57 -7.19
C LEU A 150 -14.24 2.08 -6.88
N LEU A 151 -13.01 1.66 -6.55
CA LEU A 151 -12.74 0.28 -6.21
C LEU A 151 -12.71 0.10 -4.70
N SER A 152 -13.59 -0.76 -4.17
CA SER A 152 -13.57 -1.12 -2.77
C SER A 152 -12.83 -2.43 -2.52
N PHE A 153 -12.14 -2.48 -1.39
CA PHE A 153 -11.42 -3.66 -0.95
C PHE A 153 -11.46 -3.78 0.58
N ARG A 154 -11.91 -4.95 1.05
CA ARG A 154 -11.89 -5.29 2.47
C ARG A 154 -10.54 -5.90 2.83
N VAL A 155 -9.78 -5.25 3.71
CA VAL A 155 -8.49 -5.77 4.17
C VAL A 155 -8.66 -6.91 5.16
N TYR A 156 -7.70 -7.84 5.14
CA TYR A 156 -7.68 -8.95 6.09
C TYR A 156 -7.33 -8.47 7.50
N ILE A 157 -8.13 -8.90 8.49
CA ILE A 157 -7.90 -8.64 9.91
C ILE A 157 -7.45 -9.93 10.60
N ARG A 158 -6.28 -9.87 11.25
CA ARG A 158 -5.75 -11.00 12.01
C ARG A 158 -6.72 -11.39 13.11
N PRO A 159 -6.88 -12.69 13.41
CA PRO A 159 -7.72 -13.16 14.51
C PRO A 159 -7.45 -12.43 15.83
N ALA A 160 -6.17 -12.17 16.15
CA ALA A 160 -5.77 -11.44 17.36
C ALA A 160 -6.25 -9.97 17.40
N GLU A 161 -6.59 -9.39 16.25
CA GLU A 161 -7.03 -8.00 16.11
C GLU A 161 -8.56 -7.87 16.01
N ARG A 162 -9.30 -8.94 15.65
CA ARG A 162 -10.74 -8.91 15.33
C ARG A 162 -11.64 -8.38 16.46
N THR A 163 -11.18 -8.41 17.70
CA THR A 163 -11.94 -7.90 18.87
C THR A 163 -11.82 -6.39 19.03
N ALA A 164 -10.91 -5.74 18.31
CA ALA A 164 -10.76 -4.29 18.33
C ALA A 164 -11.88 -3.62 17.51
N SER A 165 -12.56 -2.65 18.11
CA SER A 165 -13.65 -1.88 17.50
C SER A 165 -13.25 -1.11 16.23
N LEU A 166 -11.94 -0.97 15.97
CA LEU A 166 -11.37 -0.25 14.83
C LEU A 166 -10.35 -1.12 14.07
N SER A 167 -10.60 -2.44 14.01
CA SER A 167 -9.78 -3.39 13.26
C SER A 167 -9.52 -2.91 11.83
N GLY A 168 -8.24 -2.81 11.43
CA GLY A 168 -7.82 -2.35 10.09
C GLY A 168 -7.77 -0.83 9.91
N LEU A 169 -8.36 -0.03 10.80
CA LEU A 169 -8.44 1.42 10.65
C LEU A 169 -7.02 2.03 10.50
N GLY A 170 -6.82 2.87 9.48
CA GLY A 170 -5.54 3.52 9.23
C GLY A 170 -4.48 2.61 8.60
N ASP A 171 -4.79 1.36 8.26
CA ASP A 171 -3.99 0.64 7.26
C ASP A 171 -4.11 1.38 5.91
N LEU A 172 -3.08 1.27 5.06
CA LEU A 172 -3.06 1.95 3.77
C LEU A 172 -3.19 0.94 2.64
N LEU A 173 -4.20 1.14 1.80
CA LEU A 173 -4.42 0.39 0.57
C LEU A 173 -3.74 1.13 -0.58
N LEU A 174 -2.91 0.45 -1.35
CA LEU A 174 -2.28 0.92 -2.57
C LEU A 174 -2.76 0.05 -3.74
N LEU A 175 -3.24 0.68 -4.80
CA LEU A 175 -3.60 -0.01 -6.04
C LEU A 175 -2.59 0.31 -7.13
N GLU A 176 -2.03 -0.74 -7.72
CA GLU A 176 -1.09 -0.69 -8.83
C GLU A 176 -1.70 -1.35 -10.06
N ASN A 177 -1.44 -0.78 -11.22
CA ASN A 177 -1.78 -1.36 -12.51
C ASN A 177 -0.56 -1.26 -13.43
N GLU A 178 -0.34 -2.27 -14.27
CA GLU A 178 0.82 -2.32 -15.18
C GLU A 178 0.84 -1.18 -16.21
N SER A 179 -0.32 -0.61 -16.54
CA SER A 179 -0.44 0.54 -17.44
C SER A 179 -0.41 1.89 -16.70
N GLY A 180 -0.40 1.89 -15.36
CA GLY A 180 -0.42 3.10 -14.54
C GLY A 180 0.97 3.68 -14.32
N HIS A 181 1.08 5.01 -14.39
CA HIS A 181 2.31 5.76 -14.10
C HIS A 181 2.70 5.72 -12.62
N ALA A 182 1.73 5.72 -11.72
CA ALA A 182 1.93 5.64 -10.27
C ALA A 182 0.75 4.91 -9.63
N PRO A 183 0.93 4.30 -8.45
CA PRO A 183 -0.19 3.74 -7.70
C PRO A 183 -1.12 4.84 -7.19
N ILE A 184 -2.34 4.47 -6.85
CA ILE A 184 -3.25 5.30 -6.04
C ILE A 184 -3.37 4.72 -4.64
N ALA A 185 -3.59 5.57 -3.65
CA ALA A 185 -3.64 5.20 -2.25
C ALA A 185 -4.95 5.62 -1.59
N ALA A 186 -5.40 4.85 -0.61
CA ALA A 186 -6.50 5.21 0.27
C ALA A 186 -6.31 4.59 1.65
N PHE A 187 -6.73 5.30 2.70
CA PHE A 187 -6.74 4.71 4.02
C PHE A 187 -7.98 3.82 4.23
N VAL A 188 -7.77 2.70 4.92
CA VAL A 188 -8.87 1.86 5.42
C VAL A 188 -9.67 2.64 6.46
N GLY A 189 -10.98 2.71 6.26
CA GLY A 189 -11.92 3.50 7.05
C GLY A 189 -12.06 4.97 6.62
N GLU A 190 -11.44 5.37 5.51
CA GLU A 190 -11.66 6.69 4.91
C GLU A 190 -12.97 6.70 4.10
N GLY A 191 -13.99 7.41 4.60
CA GLY A 191 -15.29 7.53 3.93
C GLY A 191 -16.16 6.27 3.93
N VAL A 192 -15.63 5.14 4.40
CA VAL A 192 -16.32 3.84 4.53
C VAL A 192 -16.04 3.21 5.90
N THR A 193 -16.77 2.14 6.22
CA THR A 193 -16.60 1.41 7.48
C THR A 193 -15.39 0.47 7.42
N SER A 194 -14.47 0.59 8.37
CA SER A 194 -13.36 -0.36 8.54
C SER A 194 -13.88 -1.81 8.70
N PRO A 195 -13.24 -2.83 8.11
CA PRO A 195 -11.91 -2.84 7.48
C PRO A 195 -11.95 -2.66 5.96
N GLU A 196 -12.83 -1.83 5.42
CA GLU A 196 -12.87 -1.51 4.00
C GLU A 196 -12.09 -0.22 3.68
N GLY A 197 -11.39 -0.23 2.54
CA GLY A 197 -10.82 0.96 1.91
C GLY A 197 -11.38 1.12 0.50
N VAL A 198 -11.48 2.36 0.03
CA VAL A 198 -11.98 2.68 -1.31
C VAL A 198 -10.97 3.56 -2.02
N VAL A 199 -10.49 3.11 -3.18
CA VAL A 199 -9.58 3.89 -4.03
C VAL A 199 -10.32 4.47 -5.21
N ASP A 200 -9.99 5.71 -5.56
CA ASP A 200 -10.58 6.42 -6.69
C ASP A 200 -9.77 6.20 -7.97
N LEU A 201 -10.24 5.31 -8.84
CA LEU A 201 -9.58 4.98 -10.10
C LEU A 201 -9.53 6.16 -11.08
N ASN A 202 -10.25 7.25 -10.85
CA ASN A 202 -10.16 8.46 -11.68
C ASN A 202 -8.84 9.22 -11.48
N ASN A 203 -8.10 8.89 -10.42
CA ASN A 203 -6.76 9.44 -10.16
C ASN A 203 -5.63 8.58 -10.74
N LEU A 204 -5.95 7.58 -11.57
CA LEU A 204 -4.95 6.81 -12.31
C LEU A 204 -4.62 7.50 -13.64
N TYR A 205 -3.34 7.60 -13.91
CA TYR A 205 -2.79 8.14 -15.14
C TYR A 205 -1.94 7.08 -15.82
N GLY A 206 -2.01 7.02 -17.15
CA GLY A 206 -1.23 6.10 -17.96
C GLY A 206 0.25 6.48 -18.00
N LEU A 207 1.09 5.60 -18.55
CA LEU A 207 2.51 5.88 -18.79
C LEU A 207 2.75 7.08 -19.73
N ASP A 208 1.73 7.48 -20.49
CA ASP A 208 1.69 8.70 -21.32
C ASP A 208 1.33 9.97 -20.53
N LEU A 209 1.18 9.85 -19.20
CA LEU A 209 0.84 10.92 -18.26
C LEU A 209 -0.58 11.51 -18.47
N GLN A 210 -1.48 10.78 -19.12
CA GLN A 210 -2.88 11.17 -19.33
C GLN A 210 -3.83 10.30 -18.50
N SER A 211 -5.08 10.73 -18.31
CA SER A 211 -6.08 9.95 -17.58
C SER A 211 -6.20 8.53 -18.14
N LEU A 212 -6.08 7.53 -17.27
CA LEU A 212 -6.20 6.11 -17.64
C LEU A 212 -7.66 5.68 -17.53
N PHE A 213 -8.14 4.91 -18.51
CA PHE A 213 -9.50 4.36 -18.52
C PHE A 213 -9.47 2.83 -18.54
N PHE A 214 -10.35 2.22 -17.76
CA PHE A 214 -10.46 0.75 -17.66
C PHE A 214 -11.74 0.25 -18.31
N SER A 215 -11.63 -0.86 -19.04
CA SER A 215 -12.75 -1.58 -19.64
C SER A 215 -13.31 -2.66 -18.71
N GLY A 216 -12.60 -3.02 -17.65
CA GLY A 216 -12.89 -4.13 -16.76
C GLY A 216 -12.10 -5.38 -17.13
N GLY A 217 -11.84 -6.22 -16.13
CA GLY A 217 -11.07 -7.45 -16.25
C GLY A 217 -9.55 -7.25 -16.19
N GLU A 218 -9.05 -6.01 -16.24
CA GLU A 218 -7.63 -5.72 -16.11
C GLU A 218 -7.09 -6.18 -14.75
N LYS A 219 -5.88 -6.72 -14.77
CA LYS A 219 -5.17 -7.14 -13.56
C LYS A 219 -4.70 -5.91 -12.78
N VAL A 220 -4.91 -5.93 -11.47
CA VAL A 220 -4.39 -4.95 -10.53
C VAL A 220 -3.74 -5.64 -9.35
N THR A 221 -2.72 -4.99 -8.81
CA THR A 221 -2.07 -5.39 -7.57
C THR A 221 -2.52 -4.47 -6.45
N LEU A 222 -3.16 -5.04 -5.43
CA LEU A 222 -3.51 -4.33 -4.20
C LEU A 222 -2.48 -4.64 -3.13
N ARG A 223 -1.78 -3.62 -2.65
CA ARG A 223 -0.84 -3.73 -1.53
C ARG A 223 -1.47 -3.11 -0.29
N VAL A 224 -1.48 -3.85 0.82
CA VAL A 224 -1.96 -3.36 2.10
C VAL A 224 -0.78 -3.16 3.03
N TYR A 225 -0.48 -1.91 3.35
CA TYR A 225 0.53 -1.55 4.34
C TYR A 225 -0.08 -1.72 5.72
N ARG A 226 0.58 -2.54 6.53
CA ARG A 226 0.11 -2.91 7.86
C ARG A 226 1.09 -2.43 8.91
N GLY A 227 0.55 -1.65 9.84
CA GLY A 227 1.33 -1.10 10.94
C GLY A 227 1.81 -2.17 11.90
N ASN A 228 2.79 -1.81 12.73
CA ASN A 228 3.40 -2.64 13.79
C ASN A 228 4.25 -3.82 13.32
N THR A 229 4.02 -4.38 12.13
CA THR A 229 4.83 -5.47 11.57
C THR A 229 5.68 -5.06 10.37
N LEU A 230 5.58 -3.80 9.93
CA LEU A 230 6.21 -3.30 8.70
C LEU A 230 5.92 -4.21 7.49
N SER A 231 4.77 -4.89 7.50
CA SER A 231 4.46 -5.90 6.51
C SER A 231 3.54 -5.34 5.43
N VAL A 232 3.73 -5.85 4.22
CA VAL A 232 2.91 -5.54 3.07
C VAL A 232 2.23 -6.81 2.61
N LEU A 233 0.89 -6.84 2.67
CA LEU A 233 0.12 -7.91 2.03
C LEU A 233 -0.12 -7.55 0.57
N THR A 234 0.02 -8.51 -0.32
CA THR A 234 -0.17 -8.31 -1.77
C THR A 234 -1.31 -9.19 -2.25
N HIS A 235 -2.30 -8.58 -2.87
CA HIS A 235 -3.48 -9.25 -3.41
C HIS A 235 -3.56 -8.96 -4.91
N LEU A 236 -3.68 -10.00 -5.72
CA LEU A 236 -3.93 -9.85 -7.15
C LEU A 236 -5.43 -9.95 -7.41
N ARG A 237 -5.97 -8.96 -8.13
CA ARG A 237 -7.40 -8.84 -8.43
C ARG A 237 -7.61 -8.40 -9.86
N ARG A 238 -8.85 -8.57 -10.35
CA ARG A 238 -9.33 -7.95 -11.59
C ARG A 238 -10.22 -6.76 -11.27
N LEU A 239 -10.15 -5.74 -12.11
CA LEU A 239 -11.10 -4.64 -12.06
C LEU A 239 -12.49 -5.11 -12.50
N PRO A 240 -13.57 -4.66 -11.84
CA PRO A 240 -14.92 -4.93 -12.29
C PRO A 240 -15.20 -4.21 -13.62
N VAL A 241 -16.13 -4.75 -14.41
CA VAL A 241 -16.61 -4.08 -15.62
C VAL A 241 -17.35 -2.80 -15.21
N PRO A 242 -16.97 -1.62 -15.74
CA PRO A 242 -17.59 -0.37 -15.36
C PRO A 242 -19.10 -0.34 -15.61
N GLY A 243 -19.87 0.13 -14.63
CA GLY A 243 -21.33 0.18 -14.72
C GLY A 243 -21.90 1.31 -15.59
N GLY A 244 -21.06 2.18 -16.16
CA GLY A 244 -21.44 3.35 -16.96
C GLY A 244 -21.86 4.60 -16.16
N LEU A 245 -22.04 4.46 -14.84
CA LEU A 245 -22.16 5.55 -13.86
C LEU A 245 -21.11 5.31 -12.78
N LEU A 246 -20.60 6.38 -12.15
CA LEU A 246 -19.68 6.26 -11.02
C LEU A 246 -20.32 5.41 -9.91
N GLN A 247 -19.77 4.22 -9.70
CA GLN A 247 -20.22 3.27 -8.68
C GLN A 247 -19.05 2.87 -7.78
N VAL A 248 -19.38 2.36 -6.59
CA VAL A 248 -18.42 1.65 -5.75
C VAL A 248 -18.54 0.17 -6.09
N ALA A 249 -17.47 -0.41 -6.63
CA ALA A 249 -17.44 -1.80 -7.05
C ALA A 249 -16.30 -2.55 -6.33
N ALA A 250 -16.57 -3.79 -5.93
CA ALA A 250 -15.57 -4.59 -5.24
C ALA A 250 -14.53 -5.15 -6.23
N ALA A 251 -13.27 -5.20 -5.81
CA ALA A 251 -12.23 -5.89 -6.57
C ALA A 251 -12.55 -7.38 -6.74
N GLN A 252 -12.42 -7.90 -7.96
CA GLN A 252 -12.78 -9.27 -8.28
C GLN A 252 -11.58 -10.21 -8.09
N ARG A 253 -11.82 -11.38 -7.49
CA ARG A 253 -10.83 -12.47 -7.50
C ARG A 253 -10.73 -13.07 -8.90
N GLY A 254 -9.63 -13.77 -9.17
CA GLY A 254 -9.52 -14.64 -10.35
C GLY A 254 -10.61 -15.72 -10.34
N PHE A 255 -10.86 -16.34 -11.49
CA PHE A 255 -11.83 -17.42 -11.59
C PHE A 255 -11.31 -18.70 -10.89
N ASN A 256 -9.99 -18.94 -10.94
CA ASN A 256 -9.31 -19.96 -10.15
C ASN A 256 -8.58 -19.34 -8.96
N ALA A 257 -8.84 -19.84 -7.75
CA ALA A 257 -8.07 -19.43 -6.59
C ALA A 257 -6.59 -19.86 -6.65
N ALA A 258 -6.25 -20.88 -7.47
CA ALA A 258 -4.87 -21.32 -7.68
C ALA A 258 -4.11 -20.52 -8.75
N ASP A 259 -4.79 -19.79 -9.63
CA ASP A 259 -4.16 -18.85 -10.57
C ASP A 259 -3.87 -17.57 -9.77
N LEU A 260 -2.74 -17.59 -9.07
CA LEU A 260 -2.35 -16.56 -8.13
C LEU A 260 -1.88 -15.31 -8.88
N ASN A 261 -1.24 -15.47 -10.03
CA ASN A 261 -0.71 -14.37 -10.83
C ASN A 261 -1.72 -13.75 -11.82
N LEU A 262 -2.90 -14.37 -11.96
CA LEU A 262 -4.02 -14.00 -12.84
C LEU A 262 -3.69 -14.03 -14.34
N ASP A 263 -2.84 -14.98 -14.76
CA ASP A 263 -2.45 -15.15 -16.17
C ASP A 263 -3.32 -16.16 -16.95
N GLY A 264 -4.29 -16.79 -16.28
CA GLY A 264 -5.21 -17.78 -16.86
C GLY A 264 -4.68 -19.21 -16.85
N GLN A 265 -3.52 -19.46 -16.24
CA GLN A 265 -2.95 -20.79 -16.08
C GLN A 265 -2.61 -21.03 -14.61
N VAL A 266 -2.66 -22.29 -14.17
CA VAL A 266 -2.10 -22.69 -12.88
C VAL A 266 -0.80 -23.42 -13.14
N ASP A 267 0.32 -22.75 -12.94
CA ASP A 267 1.62 -23.25 -13.38
C ASP A 267 2.72 -23.10 -12.32
N TYR A 268 3.98 -23.22 -12.77
CA TYR A 268 5.14 -23.13 -11.90
C TYR A 268 5.29 -21.75 -11.24
N GLN A 269 4.87 -20.67 -11.90
CA GLN A 269 4.94 -19.32 -11.35
C GLN A 269 4.00 -19.18 -10.16
N ASP A 270 2.77 -19.70 -10.25
CA ASP A 270 1.86 -19.74 -9.11
C ASP A 270 2.41 -20.58 -7.97
N PHE A 271 3.06 -21.71 -8.30
CA PHE A 271 3.68 -22.54 -7.26
C PHE A 271 4.80 -21.80 -6.53
N VAL A 272 5.61 -20.98 -7.23
CA VAL A 272 6.64 -20.15 -6.60
C VAL A 272 6.01 -19.16 -5.63
N LEU A 273 4.94 -18.47 -6.05
CA LEU A 273 4.20 -17.54 -5.17
C LEU A 273 3.61 -18.27 -3.95
N PHE A 274 3.00 -19.43 -4.16
CA PHE A 274 2.41 -20.23 -3.10
C PHE A 274 3.47 -20.71 -2.08
N LYS A 275 4.61 -21.19 -2.58
CA LYS A 275 5.69 -21.71 -1.74
C LYS A 275 6.22 -20.67 -0.75
N GLU A 276 6.26 -19.40 -1.13
CA GLU A 276 6.69 -18.31 -0.24
C GLU A 276 5.73 -18.09 0.94
N ARG A 277 4.51 -18.63 0.87
CA ARG A 277 3.46 -18.49 1.89
C ARG A 277 3.21 -19.76 2.68
N PHE A 278 3.81 -20.88 2.29
CA PHE A 278 3.63 -22.16 2.97
C PHE A 278 4.11 -22.07 4.42
N ASP A 279 3.34 -22.68 5.34
CA ASP A 279 3.58 -22.71 6.78
C ASP A 279 3.31 -21.39 7.53
N LEU A 280 2.85 -20.34 6.84
CA LEU A 280 2.43 -19.10 7.50
C LEU A 280 1.07 -19.29 8.18
N GLY A 281 0.97 -18.88 9.45
CA GLY A 281 -0.28 -18.85 10.21
C GLY A 281 -0.87 -17.44 10.32
N ALA A 282 -2.15 -17.31 10.64
CA ALA A 282 -2.92 -16.05 10.65
C ALA A 282 -2.40 -14.97 11.60
N ASN A 283 -1.57 -15.33 12.57
CA ASN A 283 -0.92 -14.38 13.46
C ASN A 283 0.40 -13.84 12.90
N ASP A 284 0.95 -14.47 11.85
CA ASP A 284 2.12 -13.99 11.13
C ASP A 284 1.80 -12.65 10.42
N GLY A 285 2.76 -11.72 10.42
CA GLY A 285 2.62 -10.44 9.73
C GLY A 285 2.52 -10.57 8.21
N ALA A 286 3.07 -11.65 7.65
CA ALA A 286 3.11 -11.94 6.22
C ALA A 286 2.02 -12.93 5.76
N TYR A 287 1.21 -13.48 6.66
CA TYR A 287 0.09 -14.34 6.29
C TYR A 287 -0.90 -13.59 5.41
N ASN A 288 -1.32 -14.25 4.33
CA ASN A 288 -2.25 -13.71 3.36
C ASN A 288 -3.34 -14.76 3.11
N PRO A 289 -4.62 -14.44 3.38
CA PRO A 289 -5.72 -15.39 3.23
C PRO A 289 -6.00 -15.78 1.77
N ASP A 290 -5.38 -15.11 0.79
CA ASP A 290 -5.51 -15.53 -0.61
C ASP A 290 -4.79 -16.85 -0.92
N TYR A 291 -3.93 -17.34 -0.02
CA TYR A 291 -3.16 -18.57 -0.17
C TYR A 291 -3.72 -19.73 0.67
N ASP A 292 -4.77 -19.47 1.45
CA ASP A 292 -5.54 -20.46 2.22
C ASP A 292 -6.71 -20.88 1.31
N PHE A 293 -6.50 -21.98 0.58
CA PHE A 293 -7.37 -22.44 -0.50
C PHE A 293 -8.41 -23.45 -0.02
N VAL A 294 -8.17 -24.09 1.12
CA VAL A 294 -9.18 -24.98 1.67
C VAL A 294 -10.39 -24.11 1.97
N VAL A 295 -11.54 -24.47 1.41
CA VAL A 295 -12.80 -23.76 1.63
C VAL A 295 -13.63 -24.63 2.56
N MET A 296 -14.14 -24.06 3.65
CA MET A 296 -15.24 -24.71 4.38
C MET A 296 -16.46 -24.71 3.47
N ALA A 297 -17.23 -25.81 3.44
CA ALA A 297 -18.36 -26.03 2.53
C ALA A 297 -19.44 -24.94 2.63
N ALA A 298 -19.18 -23.77 2.03
CA ALA A 298 -20.05 -22.58 1.94
C ALA A 298 -19.43 -21.42 1.11
N GLY A 299 -18.24 -21.57 0.50
CA GLY A 299 -17.59 -20.48 -0.23
C GLY A 299 -16.82 -19.50 0.67
N GLU A 300 -16.57 -19.89 1.92
CA GLU A 300 -15.68 -19.17 2.84
C GLU A 300 -14.32 -19.89 2.90
N ILE A 301 -13.23 -19.12 2.75
CA ILE A 301 -11.85 -19.60 3.01
C ILE A 301 -11.80 -20.24 4.41
N SER A 302 -11.07 -21.35 4.54
CA SER A 302 -11.07 -22.17 5.76
C SER A 302 -10.69 -21.34 6.98
N ALA A 303 -11.29 -21.71 8.11
CA ALA A 303 -10.94 -21.17 9.41
C ALA A 303 -9.67 -21.80 10.00
N GLU A 304 -8.90 -22.55 9.20
CA GLU A 304 -7.67 -23.17 9.70
C GLU A 304 -6.56 -22.12 9.90
N ASP A 305 -6.77 -20.89 9.40
CA ASP A 305 -5.99 -19.69 9.71
C ASP A 305 -4.49 -19.98 9.50
N ARG A 306 -4.14 -20.80 8.50
CA ARG A 306 -2.78 -21.23 8.17
C ARG A 306 -2.73 -21.82 6.76
N VAL A 307 -1.66 -21.53 6.03
CA VAL A 307 -1.34 -22.18 4.76
C VAL A 307 -0.57 -23.47 5.04
N ASP A 308 -1.17 -24.62 4.75
CA ASP A 308 -0.63 -25.93 5.11
C ASP A 308 -0.67 -26.98 3.96
N VAL A 309 -0.45 -28.25 4.31
CA VAL A 309 -0.37 -29.35 3.34
C VAL A 309 -1.68 -29.59 2.59
N LYS A 310 -2.82 -29.21 3.17
CA LYS A 310 -4.13 -29.31 2.52
C LYS A 310 -4.27 -28.27 1.41
N ASP A 311 -3.81 -27.05 1.65
CA ASP A 311 -3.75 -26.00 0.61
C ASP A 311 -2.84 -26.43 -0.53
N PHE A 312 -1.67 -27.01 -0.21
CA PHE A 312 -0.78 -27.54 -1.23
C PHE A 312 -1.43 -28.68 -2.04
N ALA A 313 -2.12 -29.62 -1.38
CA ALA A 313 -2.81 -30.70 -2.07
C ALA A 313 -3.93 -30.18 -2.98
N TRP A 314 -4.66 -29.15 -2.55
CA TRP A 314 -5.67 -28.49 -3.36
C TRP A 314 -5.05 -27.79 -4.57
N PHE A 315 -4.00 -26.98 -4.35
CA PHE A 315 -3.25 -26.29 -5.40
C PHE A 315 -2.69 -27.29 -6.43
N ALA A 316 -2.05 -28.37 -5.98
CA ALA A 316 -1.52 -29.42 -6.85
C ALA A 316 -2.63 -30.10 -7.69
N GLY A 317 -3.85 -30.18 -7.17
CA GLY A 317 -5.02 -30.64 -7.91
C GLY A 317 -5.51 -29.67 -9.00
N GLN A 318 -5.09 -28.40 -8.96
CA GLN A 318 -5.37 -27.40 -10.00
C GLN A 318 -4.21 -27.24 -11.00
N TYR A 319 -3.01 -27.68 -10.64
CA TYR A 319 -1.80 -27.51 -11.47
C TYR A 319 -1.97 -28.07 -12.89
N GLY A 320 -1.56 -27.27 -13.88
CA GLY A 320 -1.65 -27.60 -15.31
C GLY A 320 -3.04 -27.41 -15.93
N LYS A 321 -4.02 -26.91 -15.17
CA LYS A 321 -5.32 -26.48 -15.74
C LYS A 321 -5.17 -25.06 -16.28
N ALA A 322 -5.76 -24.84 -17.45
CA ALA A 322 -5.99 -23.52 -18.01
C ALA A 322 -7.46 -23.13 -17.81
N GLU A 323 -7.72 -21.84 -17.64
CA GLU A 323 -9.07 -21.27 -17.60
C GLU A 323 -9.54 -20.74 -18.97
#